data_AF-A0A258H2R6-F1
#
_entry.id   AF-A0A258H2R6-F1
#
_cell.length_a   1.000
_cell.length_b   1.000
_cell.length_c   1.000
_cell.angle_alpha   90.00
_cell.angle_beta   90.00
_cell.angle_gamma   90.00
#
_symmetry.space_group_name_H-M   'P 1'
#
loop_
_entity.id
_entity.type
_entity.pdbx_description
1 polymer ?
#
loop_
_entity_poly.entity_id
_entity_poly.type
_entity_poly.pdbx_seq_one_letter_code
_entity_poly.pdbx_strand_id
1 'polypeptide(L)'
;MRRFFKNKQGASAVEFALIAPFMLLLVAAILAYGSIFATSLSLQQIAAETARATIGGLSDAERKTLAQGKLAAISANYPMLDPAKVTFVFNAAAGSELSRVTLTYDLSSHPAYALDKLLPLPASPLSYSLIITDGNGIDS
;
A
#
# COMPACT_ATOMS: atom_id res chain seq x y z
N MET A 1 -6.84 -66.01 -14.01
CA MET A 1 -5.87 -64.89 -13.98
C MET A 1 -6.63 -63.57 -13.90
N ARG A 2 -6.64 -62.88 -12.77
CA ARG A 2 -7.33 -61.59 -12.64
C ARG A 2 -6.48 -60.64 -11.80
N ARG A 3 -5.43 -60.11 -12.44
CA ARG A 3 -4.54 -59.11 -11.84
C ARG A 3 -5.13 -57.75 -12.16
N PHE A 4 -5.93 -57.22 -11.24
CA PHE A 4 -6.25 -55.79 -11.23
C PHE A 4 -4.93 -55.06 -11.06
N PHE A 5 -4.43 -54.48 -12.16
CA PHE A 5 -3.37 -53.50 -12.10
C PHE A 5 -3.89 -52.34 -11.23
N LYS A 6 -3.46 -52.30 -9.96
CA LYS A 6 -3.60 -51.12 -9.10
C LYS A 6 -2.75 -50.02 -9.74
N ASN A 7 -3.38 -49.25 -10.63
CA ASN A 7 -2.71 -48.18 -11.34
C ASN A 7 -2.51 -46.99 -10.39
N LYS A 8 -1.35 -46.96 -9.73
CA LYS A 8 -0.96 -45.89 -8.78
C LYS A 8 -0.96 -44.50 -9.43
N GLN A 9 -0.81 -44.41 -10.76
CA GLN A 9 -0.81 -43.14 -11.49
C GLN A 9 -2.19 -42.47 -11.47
N GLY A 10 -3.28 -43.23 -11.52
CA GLY A 10 -4.64 -42.69 -11.42
C GLY A 10 -4.98 -42.18 -10.02
N ALA A 11 -4.46 -42.85 -8.97
CA ALA A 11 -4.66 -42.42 -7.58
C ALA A 11 -3.97 -41.08 -7.28
N SER A 12 -2.73 -40.89 -7.73
CA SER A 12 -1.98 -39.64 -7.52
C SER A 12 -2.62 -38.43 -8.24
N ALA A 13 -3.21 -38.63 -9.43
CA ALA A 13 -3.94 -37.56 -10.12
C ALA A 13 -5.19 -37.10 -9.35
N VAL A 14 -5.90 -38.04 -8.73
CA VAL A 14 -7.07 -37.74 -7.88
C VAL A 14 -6.65 -37.03 -6.60
N GLU A 15 -5.57 -37.47 -5.95
CA GLU A 15 -5.01 -36.80 -4.76
C GLU A 15 -4.58 -35.36 -5.08
N PHE A 16 -3.93 -35.13 -6.22
CA PHE A 16 -3.56 -33.79 -6.66
C PHE A 16 -4.78 -32.92 -6.94
N ALA A 17 -5.82 -33.45 -7.61
CA ALA A 17 -7.04 -32.71 -7.91
C ALA A 17 -7.77 -32.22 -6.64
N LEU A 18 -7.62 -32.93 -5.51
CA LEU A 18 -8.19 -32.52 -4.23
C LEU A 18 -7.38 -31.40 -3.56
N ILE A 19 -6.05 -31.40 -3.70
CA ILE A 19 -5.15 -30.44 -3.03
C ILE A 19 -4.95 -29.17 -3.89
N ALA A 20 -4.94 -29.31 -5.21
CA ALA A 20 -4.66 -28.23 -6.15
C ALA A 20 -5.54 -26.98 -5.95
N PRO A 21 -6.85 -27.06 -5.69
CA PRO A 21 -7.67 -25.87 -5.45
C PRO A 21 -7.17 -25.04 -4.25
N PHE A 22 -6.81 -25.70 -3.15
CA PHE A 22 -6.26 -25.02 -1.97
C PHE A 22 -4.88 -24.44 -2.23
N MET A 23 -4.04 -25.16 -2.98
CA MET A 23 -2.71 -24.65 -3.35
C MET A 23 -2.82 -23.42 -4.25
N LEU A 24 -3.74 -23.42 -5.22
CA LEU A 24 -4.01 -22.27 -6.07
C LEU A 24 -4.57 -21.10 -5.28
N LEU A 25 -5.48 -21.34 -4.34
CA LEU A 25 -5.97 -20.31 -3.42
C LEU A 25 -4.84 -19.70 -2.58
N LEU A 26 -3.93 -20.53 -2.06
CA LEU A 26 -2.79 -20.07 -1.28
C LEU A 26 -1.86 -19.20 -2.12
N VAL A 27 -1.52 -19.64 -3.34
CA VAL A 27 -0.68 -18.85 -4.27
C VAL A 27 -1.39 -17.53 -4.62
N ALA A 28 -2.67 -17.57 -4.96
CA ALA A 28 -3.46 -16.39 -5.26
C ALA A 28 -3.48 -15.41 -4.07
N ALA A 29 -3.64 -15.91 -2.84
CA ALA A 29 -3.56 -15.11 -1.63
C ALA A 29 -2.19 -14.47 -1.45
N ILE A 30 -1.10 -15.23 -1.59
CA ILE A 30 0.27 -14.70 -1.47
C ILE A 30 0.49 -13.55 -2.46
N LEU A 31 0.04 -13.72 -3.71
CA LEU A 31 0.17 -12.68 -4.75
C LEU A 31 -0.70 -11.46 -4.45
N ALA A 32 -1.95 -11.65 -4.02
CA ALA A 32 -2.87 -10.57 -3.68
C ALA A 32 -2.38 -9.75 -2.48
N TYR A 33 -2.06 -10.40 -1.37
CA TYR A 33 -1.56 -9.70 -0.18
C TYR A 33 -0.16 -9.14 -0.40
N GLY A 34 0.73 -9.85 -1.11
CA GLY A 34 2.08 -9.38 -1.42
C GLY A 34 2.07 -8.09 -2.24
N SER A 35 1.19 -7.99 -3.25
CA SER A 35 1.06 -6.78 -4.07
C SER A 35 0.45 -5.60 -3.30
N ILE A 36 -0.57 -5.82 -2.46
CA ILE A 36 -1.11 -4.78 -1.57
C ILE A 36 -0.05 -4.34 -0.55
N PHE A 37 0.72 -5.27 0.00
CA PHE A 37 1.79 -4.96 0.93
C PHE A 37 2.90 -4.12 0.28
N ALA A 38 3.33 -4.47 -0.95
CA ALA A 38 4.30 -3.69 -1.71
C ALA A 38 3.79 -2.26 -2.00
N THR A 39 2.49 -2.12 -2.30
CA THR A 39 1.82 -0.82 -2.47
C THR A 39 1.85 -0.02 -1.17
N SER A 40 1.51 -0.65 -0.03
CA SER A 40 1.55 -0.01 1.28
C SER A 40 2.95 0.48 1.65
N LEU A 41 3.98 -0.34 1.41
CA LEU A 41 5.37 0.05 1.68
C LEU A 41 5.79 1.24 0.81
N SER A 42 5.41 1.23 -0.46
CA SER A 42 5.68 2.34 -1.39
C SER A 42 5.01 3.64 -0.90
N LEU A 43 3.74 3.55 -0.46
CA LEU A 43 3.01 4.71 0.06
C LEU A 43 3.66 5.28 1.33
N GLN A 44 4.11 4.42 2.24
CA GLN A 44 4.82 4.81 3.45
C GLN A 44 6.14 5.53 3.12
N GLN A 45 6.91 5.00 2.17
CA GLN A 45 8.18 5.60 1.74
C GLN A 45 7.98 6.99 1.11
N ILE A 46 7.01 7.12 0.20
CA ILE A 46 6.67 8.43 -0.40
C ILE A 46 6.20 9.40 0.67
N ALA A 47 5.34 8.97 1.59
CA ALA A 47 4.84 9.85 2.64
C ALA A 47 5.97 10.35 3.54
N ALA A 48 6.92 9.48 3.92
CA ALA A 48 8.09 9.86 4.71
C ALA A 48 8.94 10.92 4.00
N GLU A 49 9.22 10.72 2.72
CA GLU A 49 10.01 11.67 1.93
C GLU A 49 9.26 12.99 1.70
N THR A 50 7.94 12.92 1.49
CA THR A 50 7.06 14.09 1.35
C THR A 50 6.99 14.90 2.64
N ALA A 51 6.85 14.24 3.79
CA ALA A 51 6.90 14.87 5.10
C ALA A 51 8.28 15.48 5.37
N ARG A 52 9.37 14.78 5.04
CA ARG A 52 10.72 15.30 5.22
C ARG A 52 10.95 16.61 4.45
N ALA A 53 10.34 16.76 3.28
CA ALA A 53 10.45 17.99 2.50
C ALA A 53 9.82 19.22 3.19
N THR A 54 8.88 19.04 4.13
CA THR A 54 8.29 20.17 4.86
C THR A 54 9.27 20.80 5.85
N ILE A 55 10.31 20.09 6.29
CA ILE A 55 11.22 20.57 7.34
C ILE A 55 11.90 21.90 6.96
N GLY A 56 12.12 22.14 5.66
CA GLY A 56 12.74 23.37 5.17
C GLY A 56 11.80 24.58 5.03
N GLY A 57 10.49 24.43 5.27
CA GLY A 57 9.54 25.53 5.11
C GLY A 57 9.41 26.39 6.38
N LEU A 58 9.40 27.71 6.20
CA LEU A 58 9.31 28.69 7.29
C LEU A 58 7.85 29.07 7.61
N SER A 59 6.92 28.79 6.69
CA SER A 59 5.48 28.91 6.90
C SER A 59 4.72 27.66 6.46
N ASP A 60 3.51 27.44 6.98
CA ASP A 60 2.66 26.30 6.59
C ASP A 60 2.37 26.26 5.09
N ALA A 61 2.24 27.42 4.45
CA ALA A 61 2.04 27.53 3.00
C ALA A 61 3.28 27.05 2.23
N GLU A 62 4.48 27.43 2.66
CA GLU A 62 5.73 26.96 2.07
C GLU A 62 5.92 25.46 2.30
N ARG A 63 5.67 24.98 3.51
CA ARG A 63 5.75 23.56 3.87
C ARG A 63 4.84 22.70 3.00
N LYS A 64 3.59 23.12 2.82
CA LYS A 64 2.64 22.47 1.91
C LYS A 64 3.17 22.45 0.48
N THR A 65 3.70 23.57 0.00
CA THR A 65 4.26 23.69 -1.36
C THR A 65 5.47 22.78 -1.56
N LEU A 66 6.39 22.72 -0.59
CA LEU A 66 7.55 21.84 -0.60
C LEU A 66 7.15 20.35 -0.61
N ALA A 67 6.19 19.97 0.23
CA ALA A 67 5.65 18.62 0.24
C ALA A 67 5.00 18.26 -1.10
N GLN A 68 4.13 19.12 -1.65
CA GLN A 68 3.48 18.87 -2.94
C GLN A 68 4.50 18.76 -4.08
N GLY A 69 5.48 19.66 -4.12
CA GLY A 69 6.56 19.61 -5.11
C GLY A 69 7.39 18.33 -4.99
N LYS A 70 7.69 17.91 -3.75
CA LYS A 70 8.42 16.66 -3.51
C LYS A 70 7.63 15.44 -3.95
N LEU A 71 6.35 15.36 -3.57
CA LEU A 71 5.45 14.29 -3.95
C LEU A 71 5.39 14.16 -5.47
N ALA A 72 5.18 15.27 -6.19
CA ALA A 72 5.15 15.29 -7.65
C ALA A 72 6.47 14.81 -8.27
N ALA A 73 7.61 15.18 -7.68
CA ALA A 73 8.94 14.79 -8.18
C ALA A 73 9.26 13.31 -7.99
N ILE A 74 8.73 12.67 -6.93
CA ILE A 74 9.10 11.28 -6.60
C ILE A 74 8.02 10.25 -6.95
N SER A 75 6.76 10.64 -7.14
CA SER A 75 5.65 9.70 -7.31
C SER A 75 5.84 8.72 -8.47
N ALA A 76 6.42 9.19 -9.58
CA ALA A 76 6.68 8.35 -10.76
C ALA A 76 7.76 7.27 -10.53
N ASN A 77 8.57 7.38 -9.47
CA ASN A 77 9.64 6.43 -9.18
C ASN A 77 9.16 5.19 -8.42
N TYR A 78 7.87 5.11 -8.05
CA TYR A 78 7.30 4.02 -7.29
C TYR A 78 6.34 3.18 -8.17
N PRO A 79 6.81 2.09 -8.78
CA PRO A 79 6.05 1.36 -9.80
C PRO A 79 4.80 0.64 -9.27
N MET A 80 4.69 0.46 -7.95
CA MET A 80 3.50 -0.13 -7.31
C MET A 80 2.38 0.90 -7.07
N LEU A 81 2.64 2.18 -7.32
CA LEU A 81 1.69 3.26 -7.12
C LEU A 81 1.32 3.92 -8.44
N ASP A 82 0.04 4.19 -8.60
CA ASP A 82 -0.45 5.14 -9.59
C ASP A 82 -0.54 6.52 -8.94
N PRO A 83 0.25 7.52 -9.38
CA PRO A 83 0.20 8.87 -8.82
C PRO A 83 -1.20 9.49 -8.87
N ALA A 84 -2.03 9.13 -9.85
CA ALA A 84 -3.39 9.63 -9.97
C ALA A 84 -4.34 9.14 -8.86
N LYS A 85 -3.95 8.07 -8.14
CA LYS A 85 -4.72 7.49 -7.03
C LYS A 85 -4.20 7.90 -5.66
N VAL A 86 -3.15 8.73 -5.61
CA VAL A 86 -2.61 9.29 -4.37
C VAL A 86 -3.26 10.63 -4.09
N THR A 87 -3.91 10.77 -2.94
CA THR A 87 -4.42 12.04 -2.44
C THR A 87 -3.52 12.54 -1.32
N PHE A 88 -3.10 13.80 -1.41
CA PHE A 88 -2.27 14.47 -0.40
C PHE A 88 -3.08 15.49 0.39
N VAL A 89 -2.94 15.44 1.71
CA VAL A 89 -3.49 16.41 2.65
C VAL A 89 -2.38 16.90 3.59
N PHE A 90 -2.24 18.22 3.68
CA PHE A 90 -1.42 18.88 4.69
C PHE A 90 -2.35 19.60 5.67
N ASN A 91 -2.29 19.21 6.93
CA ASN A 91 -2.96 19.90 8.02
C ASN A 91 -1.91 20.68 8.80
N ALA A 92 -2.00 22.01 8.68
CA ALA A 92 -1.17 22.94 9.43
C ALA A 92 -1.44 22.83 10.94
N ALA A 93 -0.45 23.22 11.73
CA ALA A 93 -0.60 23.28 13.17
C ALA A 93 -1.49 24.48 13.56
N ALA A 94 -2.76 24.21 13.82
CA ALA A 94 -3.74 25.24 14.18
C ALA A 94 -3.55 25.73 15.63
N GLY A 95 -2.41 26.36 15.93
CA GLY A 95 -2.01 26.77 17.27
C GLY A 95 -1.36 25.66 18.12
N SER A 96 -0.98 24.54 17.49
CA SER A 96 -0.06 23.56 18.06
C SER A 96 1.32 23.71 17.43
N GLU A 97 2.32 22.96 17.92
CA GLU A 97 3.62 22.82 17.25
C GLU A 97 3.64 21.61 16.30
N LEU A 98 2.49 21.04 15.95
CA LEU A 98 2.41 19.75 15.26
C LEU A 98 1.61 19.85 13.97
N SER A 99 2.33 19.90 12.86
CA SER A 99 1.78 19.75 11.52
C SER A 99 1.60 18.27 11.14
N ARG A 100 0.68 17.97 10.23
CA ARG A 100 0.40 16.59 9.77
C ARG A 100 0.37 16.49 8.25
N VAL A 101 1.14 15.55 7.71
CA VAL A 101 1.09 15.10 6.32
C VAL A 101 0.33 13.79 6.25
N THR A 102 -0.70 13.71 5.43
CA THR A 102 -1.47 12.49 5.20
C THR A 102 -1.49 12.18 3.71
N LEU A 103 -1.09 10.96 3.35
CA LEU A 103 -1.30 10.40 2.02
C LEU A 103 -2.34 9.30 2.11
N THR A 104 -3.31 9.32 1.20
CA THR A 104 -4.26 8.23 1.01
C THR A 104 -4.13 7.65 -0.38
N TYR A 105 -4.27 6.34 -0.51
CA TYR A 105 -4.20 5.63 -1.78
C TYR A 105 -5.45 4.79 -2.02
N ASP A 106 -6.11 5.01 -3.16
CA ASP A 106 -7.28 4.22 -3.55
C ASP A 106 -6.87 2.86 -4.14
N LEU A 107 -7.25 1.79 -3.43
CA LEU A 107 -7.07 0.41 -3.85
C LEU A 107 -8.24 -0.17 -4.67
N SER A 108 -9.32 0.57 -4.89
CA SER A 108 -10.57 0.07 -5.52
C SER A 108 -10.35 -0.64 -6.86
N SER A 109 -9.34 -0.20 -7.61
CA SER A 109 -8.96 -0.72 -8.93
C SER A 109 -7.61 -1.44 -8.93
N HIS A 110 -7.12 -1.85 -7.76
CA HIS A 110 -5.89 -2.61 -7.62
C HIS A 110 -6.12 -4.07 -8.09
N PRO A 111 -5.21 -4.68 -8.87
CA PRO A 111 -5.41 -6.01 -9.47
C PRO A 111 -5.80 -7.12 -8.48
N ALA A 112 -5.30 -7.05 -7.24
CA ALA A 112 -5.65 -7.98 -6.17
C ALA A 112 -7.17 -8.07 -5.90
N TYR A 113 -7.93 -6.98 -6.13
CA TYR A 113 -9.38 -6.94 -5.89
C TYR A 113 -10.20 -7.74 -6.91
N ALA A 114 -9.58 -8.29 -7.96
CA ALA A 114 -10.22 -9.33 -8.77
C ALA A 114 -10.57 -10.60 -7.97
N LEU A 115 -9.98 -10.76 -6.78
CA LEU A 115 -10.18 -11.89 -5.87
C LEU A 115 -10.98 -11.51 -4.60
N ASP A 116 -11.61 -10.34 -4.55
CA ASP A 116 -12.34 -9.82 -3.37
C ASP A 116 -13.46 -10.74 -2.84
N LYS A 117 -14.13 -11.49 -3.74
CA LYS A 117 -15.16 -12.47 -3.39
C LYS A 117 -14.59 -13.77 -2.82
N LEU A 118 -13.30 -14.01 -3.00
CA LEU A 118 -12.64 -15.26 -2.65
C LEU A 118 -11.69 -15.10 -1.46
N LEU A 119 -11.12 -13.91 -1.29
CA LEU A 119 -10.15 -13.58 -0.26
C LEU A 119 -10.63 -12.37 0.56
N PRO A 120 -10.43 -12.36 1.89
CA PRO A 120 -10.77 -11.21 2.73
C PRO A 120 -9.72 -10.10 2.58
N LEU A 121 -9.86 -9.29 1.54
CA LEU A 121 -8.93 -8.18 1.25
C LEU A 121 -9.13 -7.01 2.24
N PRO A 122 -8.07 -6.23 2.54
CA PRO A 122 -8.19 -5.03 3.36
C PRO A 122 -9.11 -4.00 2.70
N ALA A 123 -9.73 -3.12 3.48
CA ALA A 123 -10.57 -2.05 2.93
C ALA A 123 -9.72 -0.99 2.21
N SER A 124 -10.30 -0.40 1.15
CA SER A 124 -9.81 0.83 0.50
C SER A 124 -10.42 2.06 1.18
N PRO A 125 -9.71 3.20 1.30
CA PRO A 125 -8.33 3.45 0.89
C PRO A 125 -7.29 3.07 1.96
N LEU A 126 -6.03 2.91 1.54
CA LEU A 126 -4.90 2.94 2.47
C LEU A 126 -4.65 4.39 2.90
N SER A 127 -4.33 4.60 4.17
CA SER A 127 -4.02 5.92 4.71
C SER A 127 -2.76 5.84 5.55
N TYR A 128 -1.82 6.74 5.29
CA TYR A 128 -0.61 6.89 6.09
C TYR A 128 -0.41 8.36 6.45
N SER A 129 -0.16 8.60 7.74
CA SER A 129 -0.07 9.94 8.29
C SER A 129 1.18 10.09 9.14
N LEU A 130 1.87 11.20 8.95
CA LEU A 130 3.06 11.58 9.70
C LEU A 130 2.83 12.90 10.40
N ILE A 131 3.27 12.97 11.65
CA ILE A 131 3.24 14.19 12.46
C ILE A 131 4.65 14.77 12.42
N ILE A 132 4.72 16.08 12.24
CA ILE A 132 5.96 16.84 12.08
C ILE A 132 5.93 17.96 13.10
N THR A 133 6.99 18.09 13.87
CA THR A 133 7.13 19.19 14.83
C THR A 133 7.62 20.44 14.11
N ASP A 134 6.93 21.54 14.39
CA ASP A 134 7.20 22.83 13.81
C ASP A 134 8.37 23.47 14.55
N GLY A 135 9.45 23.79 13.83
CA GLY A 135 10.66 24.38 14.42
C GLY A 135 10.50 25.81 14.97
N ASN A 136 9.28 26.33 15.10
CA ASN A 136 8.98 27.69 15.59
C ASN A 136 8.60 27.73 17.09
N GLY A 137 8.76 26.62 17.82
CA GLY A 137 8.42 26.48 19.26
C GLY A 137 9.34 27.22 20.25
N ILE A 138 10.08 28.23 19.82
CA ILE A 138 10.94 29.07 20.68
C ILE A 138 10.56 30.54 20.45
N ASP A 139 9.32 30.88 20.79
CA ASP A 139 8.89 32.25 21.11
C ASP A 139 7.51 32.16 21.79
N SER A 140 7.50 31.82 23.08
CA SER A 140 6.37 32.05 23.99
C SER A 140 6.89 32.47 25.35
#